data_AF-A0A933ZP61-F1
#
_entry.id   AF-A0A933ZP61-F1
#
_cell.length_a   1.000
_cell.length_b   1.000
_cell.length_c   1.000
_cell.angle_alpha   90.00
_cell.angle_beta   90.00
_cell.angle_gamma   90.00
#
_symmetry.space_group_name_H-M   'P 1'
#
loop_
_entity.id
_entity.type
_entity.pdbx_description
1 polymer ?
#
loop_
_entity_poly.entity_id
_entity_poly.type
_entity_poly.pdbx_seq_one_letter_code
_entity_poly.pdbx_strand_id
1 'polypeptide(L)'
;MRAATAAAMALALGSCSGPSLDGSLSEAFDLSFSSMLIRRSEKALQLSYLKSEGREVVVAVTVATEGLGLKPGARVELGGEYAPGHPRTVVSRAVDGEPVRTLPPVLKGTLTVDQLPTSGSTVTGDFSVSFGEGGDVGSGRTLFGNFSAKVELAP
;
A
#
# COMPACT_ATOMS: atom_id res chain seq x y z
N MET A 1 0.88 -23.03 -56.12
CA MET A 1 1.76 -23.14 -54.92
C MET A 1 2.31 -21.76 -54.61
N ARG A 2 1.84 -21.10 -53.54
CA ARG A 2 2.34 -19.79 -53.11
C ARG A 2 2.46 -19.77 -51.58
N ALA A 3 3.72 -19.64 -51.17
CA ALA A 3 4.32 -19.24 -49.90
C ALA A 3 3.46 -19.25 -48.62
N ALA A 4 3.88 -20.11 -47.70
CA ALA A 4 3.50 -20.10 -46.29
C ALA A 4 4.06 -18.84 -45.60
N THR A 5 3.20 -18.10 -44.91
CA THR A 5 3.58 -16.97 -44.06
C THR A 5 3.65 -17.47 -42.62
N ALA A 6 4.87 -17.67 -42.11
CA ALA A 6 5.11 -17.97 -40.70
C ALA A 6 5.12 -16.64 -39.92
N ALA A 7 4.10 -16.42 -39.08
CA ALA A 7 4.09 -15.33 -38.11
C ALA A 7 4.47 -15.89 -36.73
N ALA A 8 5.73 -15.73 -36.36
CA ALA A 8 6.20 -15.91 -34.99
C ALA A 8 5.85 -14.67 -34.19
N MET A 9 4.79 -14.75 -33.37
CA MET A 9 4.39 -13.66 -32.49
C MET A 9 4.90 -13.97 -31.08
N ALA A 10 5.88 -13.17 -30.64
CA ALA A 10 6.61 -13.33 -29.40
C ALA A 10 5.70 -13.21 -28.17
N LEU A 11 5.71 -14.23 -27.32
CA LEU A 11 5.17 -14.18 -25.96
C LEU A 11 6.09 -13.33 -25.08
N ALA A 12 5.75 -12.05 -24.89
CA ALA A 12 6.29 -11.25 -23.81
C ALA A 12 5.47 -11.49 -22.53
N LEU A 13 5.76 -12.60 -21.84
CA LEU A 13 5.30 -12.82 -20.46
C LEU A 13 6.20 -12.02 -19.50
N GLY A 14 6.04 -10.70 -19.51
CA GLY A 14 6.47 -9.87 -18.39
C GLY A 14 5.49 -10.09 -17.25
N SER A 15 5.77 -11.10 -16.42
CA SER A 15 5.10 -11.30 -15.13
C SER A 15 5.50 -10.19 -14.15
N CYS A 16 5.17 -8.94 -14.47
CA CYS A 16 5.00 -7.92 -13.44
C CYS A 16 3.68 -8.26 -12.76
N SER A 17 3.74 -8.96 -11.63
CA SER A 17 2.61 -8.98 -10.71
C SER A 17 2.28 -7.52 -10.40
N GLY A 18 1.10 -7.06 -10.84
CA GLY A 18 0.63 -5.73 -10.51
C GLY A 18 0.47 -5.56 -9.00
N PRO A 19 0.13 -4.33 -8.55
CA PRO A 19 -0.20 -4.07 -7.15
C PRO A 19 -1.16 -5.14 -6.59
N SER A 20 -0.96 -5.55 -5.34
CA SER A 20 -1.84 -6.49 -4.64
C SER A 20 -2.09 -6.05 -3.20
N LEU A 21 -3.21 -6.54 -2.64
CA LEU A 21 -3.62 -6.27 -1.27
C LEU A 21 -4.33 -7.51 -0.72
N ASP A 22 -3.75 -8.10 0.31
CA ASP A 22 -4.10 -9.42 0.82
C ASP A 22 -3.94 -9.50 2.34
N GLY A 23 -4.34 -10.63 2.92
CA GLY A 23 -4.22 -10.93 4.34
C GLY A 23 -5.55 -11.24 5.02
N SER A 24 -5.52 -11.68 6.28
CA SER A 24 -6.73 -12.05 7.03
C SER A 24 -7.71 -10.89 7.25
N LEU A 25 -7.31 -9.64 6.95
CA LEU A 25 -8.24 -8.51 6.90
C LEU A 25 -9.36 -8.68 5.87
N SER A 26 -9.15 -9.48 4.82
CA SER A 26 -10.16 -9.76 3.78
C SER A 26 -11.41 -10.47 4.30
N GLU A 27 -11.33 -11.17 5.43
CA GLU A 27 -12.49 -11.76 6.09
C GLU A 27 -13.37 -10.70 6.77
N ALA A 28 -12.83 -9.50 7.02
CA ALA A 28 -13.56 -8.40 7.65
C ALA A 28 -14.24 -7.50 6.61
N PHE A 29 -13.62 -7.30 5.44
CA PHE A 29 -14.20 -6.59 4.30
C PHE A 29 -13.42 -6.88 3.01
N ASP A 30 -14.04 -6.59 1.86
CA ASP A 30 -13.43 -6.77 0.55
C ASP A 30 -12.20 -5.86 0.33
N LEU A 31 -11.06 -6.47 0.00
CA LEU A 31 -9.79 -5.77 -0.29
C LEU A 31 -9.61 -5.46 -1.78
N SER A 32 -10.58 -5.79 -2.62
CA SER A 32 -10.51 -5.53 -4.06
C SER A 32 -10.41 -4.04 -4.36
N PHE A 33 -9.48 -3.69 -5.25
CA PHE A 33 -9.22 -2.31 -5.67
C PHE A 33 -8.95 -2.26 -7.18
N SER A 34 -9.13 -1.08 -7.78
CA SER A 34 -8.94 -0.85 -9.22
C SER A 34 -7.72 0.00 -9.54
N SER A 35 -7.26 0.81 -8.59
CA SER A 35 -6.12 1.69 -8.77
C SER A 35 -5.43 1.97 -7.43
N MET A 36 -4.25 2.58 -7.50
CA MET A 36 -3.47 2.90 -6.33
C MET A 36 -2.86 4.30 -6.48
N LEU A 37 -2.72 4.99 -5.35
CA LEU A 37 -2.13 6.31 -5.28
C LEU A 37 -1.07 6.34 -4.18
N ILE A 38 0.12 6.83 -4.50
CA ILE A 38 1.19 7.05 -3.54
C ILE A 38 1.38 8.55 -3.36
N ARG A 39 1.27 9.02 -2.12
CA ARG A 39 1.54 10.41 -1.76
C ARG A 39 2.71 10.51 -0.80
N ARG A 40 3.56 11.51 -1.02
CA ARG A 40 4.70 11.82 -0.15
C ARG A 40 4.62 13.28 0.30
N SER A 41 4.74 13.51 1.60
CA SER A 41 5.03 14.83 2.19
C SER A 41 6.45 14.84 2.78
N GLU A 42 6.85 15.86 3.55
CA GLU A 42 8.10 15.77 4.32
C GLU A 42 8.00 14.73 5.45
N LYS A 43 6.80 14.59 6.05
CA LYS A 43 6.56 13.85 7.29
C LYS A 43 5.89 12.50 7.11
N ALA A 44 5.32 12.21 5.94
CA ALA A 44 4.58 10.97 5.73
C ALA A 44 4.75 10.40 4.31
N LEU A 45 4.62 9.08 4.21
CA LEU A 45 4.41 8.33 2.98
C LEU A 45 3.04 7.65 3.10
N GLN A 46 2.15 7.87 2.15
CA GLN A 46 0.82 7.27 2.13
C GLN A 46 0.66 6.39 0.89
N LEU A 47 0.24 5.14 1.11
CA LEU A 47 -0.14 4.18 0.08
C LEU A 47 -1.66 4.02 0.13
N SER A 48 -2.38 4.42 -0.92
CA SER A 48 -3.84 4.34 -0.97
C SER A 48 -4.29 3.37 -2.05
N TYR A 49 -5.03 2.34 -1.66
CA TYR A 49 -5.69 1.38 -2.54
C TYR A 49 -7.12 1.85 -2.78
N LEU A 50 -7.45 2.10 -4.04
CA LEU A 50 -8.63 2.83 -4.43
C LEU A 50 -9.56 1.98 -5.28
N LYS A 51 -10.87 2.14 -5.08
CA LYS A 51 -11.92 1.58 -5.94
C LYS A 51 -12.87 2.67 -6.41
N SER A 52 -13.83 2.30 -7.26
CA SER A 52 -14.91 3.20 -7.71
C SER A 52 -14.38 4.50 -8.33
N GLU A 53 -13.35 4.37 -9.18
CA GLU A 53 -12.68 5.50 -9.87
C GLU A 53 -12.00 6.49 -8.90
N GLY A 54 -11.55 6.01 -7.74
CA GLY A 54 -10.87 6.85 -6.74
C GLY A 54 -11.80 7.51 -5.72
N ARG A 55 -13.11 7.26 -5.81
CA ARG A 55 -14.09 7.78 -4.83
C ARG A 55 -14.02 7.08 -3.49
N GLU A 56 -13.54 5.84 -3.47
CA GLU A 56 -13.47 5.03 -2.27
C GLU A 56 -12.02 4.60 -2.00
N VAL A 57 -11.60 4.76 -0.76
CA VAL A 57 -10.33 4.28 -0.23
C VAL A 57 -10.59 2.96 0.49
N VAL A 58 -10.24 1.86 -0.17
CA VAL A 58 -10.33 0.51 0.39
C VAL A 58 -9.43 0.41 1.61
N VAL A 59 -8.17 0.84 1.44
CA VAL A 59 -7.17 0.96 2.49
C VAL A 59 -6.24 2.11 2.17
N ALA A 60 -5.93 2.94 3.16
CA ALA A 60 -4.80 3.86 3.16
C ALA A 60 -3.83 3.48 4.28
N VAL A 61 -2.58 3.16 3.92
CA VAL A 61 -1.46 2.95 4.85
C VAL A 61 -0.65 4.23 4.89
N THR A 62 -0.67 4.94 6.02
CA THR A 62 0.07 6.18 6.23
C THR A 62 1.21 5.93 7.20
N VAL A 63 2.44 6.09 6.73
CA VAL A 63 3.67 5.86 7.50
C VAL A 63 4.31 7.21 7.81
N ALA A 64 4.51 7.50 9.10
CA ALA A 64 5.29 8.65 9.53
C ALA A 64 6.78 8.42 9.19
N THR A 65 7.37 9.34 8.42
CA THR A 65 8.77 9.25 7.98
C THR A 65 9.76 9.98 8.87
N GLU A 66 9.27 10.64 9.91
CA GLU A 66 10.12 11.32 10.88
C GLU A 66 11.03 10.31 11.59
N GLY A 67 12.33 10.60 11.61
CA GLY A 67 13.35 9.69 12.13
C GLY A 67 13.58 8.43 11.29
N LEU A 68 12.91 8.26 10.13
CA LEU A 68 13.16 7.16 9.22
C LEU A 68 14.22 7.53 8.18
N GLY A 69 15.31 6.77 8.15
CA GLY A 69 16.24 6.75 7.02
C GLY A 69 15.69 5.86 5.91
N LEU A 70 14.66 6.31 5.19
CA LEU A 70 14.18 5.59 4.01
C LEU A 70 15.36 5.41 3.04
N LYS A 71 15.67 4.16 2.72
CA LYS A 71 16.73 3.78 1.78
C LYS A 71 16.17 2.69 0.87
N PRO A 72 16.50 2.71 -0.44
CA PRO A 72 16.17 1.64 -1.36
C PRO A 72 16.55 0.26 -0.79
N GLY A 73 15.61 -0.68 -0.79
CA GLY A 73 15.76 -2.05 -0.29
C GLY A 73 15.90 -2.18 1.22
N ALA A 74 15.89 -1.08 1.98
CA ALA A 74 15.97 -1.14 3.44
C ALA A 74 14.59 -1.43 4.03
N ARG A 75 14.58 -2.36 5.00
CA ARG A 75 13.40 -2.72 5.77
C ARG A 75 13.14 -1.64 6.83
N VAL A 76 11.94 -1.09 6.82
CA VAL A 76 11.45 -0.10 7.77
C VAL A 76 10.44 -0.76 8.68
N GLU A 77 10.59 -0.63 9.99
CA GLU A 77 9.59 -1.09 10.96
C GLU A 77 8.38 -0.14 10.98
N LEU A 78 7.18 -0.71 10.86
CA LEU A 78 5.91 -0.01 10.79
C LEU A 78 5.15 0.00 12.13
N GLY A 79 5.52 -0.89 13.05
CA GLY A 79 4.88 -1.00 14.35
C GLY A 79 5.31 0.08 15.35
N GLY A 80 4.50 0.24 16.39
CA GLY A 80 4.80 1.13 17.52
C GLY A 80 4.64 2.61 17.20
N GLU A 81 5.42 3.44 17.88
CA GLU A 81 5.33 4.90 17.84
C GLU A 81 6.66 5.53 17.42
N TYR A 82 6.61 6.66 16.69
CA TYR A 82 7.82 7.44 16.37
C TYR A 82 8.14 8.50 17.42
N ALA A 83 7.12 8.90 18.18
CA ALA A 83 7.19 9.76 19.35
C ALA A 83 6.05 9.37 20.31
N PRO A 84 6.13 9.64 21.62
CA PRO A 84 5.10 9.24 22.57
C PRO A 84 3.70 9.70 22.16
N GLY A 85 2.76 8.76 22.02
CA GLY A 85 1.39 9.00 21.58
C GLY A 85 1.22 9.21 20.06
N HIS A 86 2.28 9.01 19.27
CA HIS A 86 2.29 9.20 17.83
C HIS A 86 2.65 7.90 17.09
N PRO A 87 1.67 7.16 16.57
CA PRO A 87 1.89 5.89 15.86
C PRO A 87 2.81 6.06 14.65
N ARG A 88 3.70 5.08 14.45
CA ARG A 88 4.55 4.98 13.26
C ARG A 88 3.72 4.81 11.99
N THR A 89 2.65 4.02 12.08
CA THR A 89 1.77 3.71 10.95
C THR A 89 0.32 3.78 11.40
N VAL A 90 -0.49 4.44 10.57
CA VAL A 90 -1.94 4.46 10.69
C VAL A 90 -2.52 3.83 9.44
N VAL A 91 -3.44 2.89 9.61
CA VAL A 91 -4.19 2.30 8.51
C VAL A 91 -5.65 2.71 8.63
N SER A 92 -6.25 3.17 7.54
CA SER A 92 -7.64 3.64 7.53
C SER A 92 -8.38 3.19 6.28
N ARG A 93 -9.71 3.18 6.34
CA ARG A 93 -10.60 2.99 5.19
C ARG A 93 -11.65 4.09 5.12
N ALA A 94 -12.04 4.45 3.91
CA ALA A 94 -13.09 5.41 3.63
C ALA A 94 -13.86 4.96 2.38
N VAL A 95 -14.97 4.26 2.59
CA VAL A 95 -15.84 3.78 1.50
C VAL A 95 -17.14 4.56 1.50
N ASP A 96 -17.81 4.60 0.36
CA ASP A 96 -19.01 5.42 0.21
C ASP A 96 -20.14 4.90 1.12
N GLY A 97 -20.91 5.83 1.70
CA GLY A 97 -21.97 5.50 2.65
C GLY A 97 -21.53 4.99 4.02
N GLU A 98 -20.22 4.89 4.30
CA GLU A 98 -19.70 4.53 5.63
C GLU A 98 -18.87 5.66 6.26
N PRO A 99 -18.89 5.82 7.60
CA PRO A 99 -17.93 6.67 8.28
C PRO A 99 -16.49 6.23 7.98
N VAL A 100 -15.57 7.20 7.87
CA VAL A 100 -14.13 6.92 7.81
C VAL A 100 -13.73 6.15 9.08
N ARG A 101 -13.05 5.01 8.91
CA ARG A 101 -12.61 4.18 10.03
C ARG A 101 -11.09 4.08 10.04
N THR A 102 -10.53 4.33 11.21
CA THR A 102 -9.15 3.96 11.50
C THR A 102 -9.14 2.51 12.00
N LEU A 103 -8.27 1.69 11.43
CA LEU A 103 -8.06 0.30 11.84
C LEU A 103 -7.29 0.27 13.18
N PRO A 104 -7.30 -0.87 13.89
CA PRO A 104 -6.52 -1.05 15.11
C PRO A 104 -5.04 -0.69 14.93
N PRO A 105 -4.34 -0.38 16.03
CA PRO A 105 -2.94 0.01 15.99
C PRO A 105 -2.08 -1.08 15.36
N VAL A 106 -1.11 -0.67 14.54
CA VAL A 106 -0.11 -1.57 13.97
C VAL A 106 0.91 -1.92 15.07
N LEU A 107 0.94 -3.19 15.50
CA LEU A 107 1.89 -3.65 16.51
C LEU A 107 3.21 -4.08 15.89
N LYS A 108 3.13 -4.72 14.72
CA LYS A 108 4.28 -5.22 13.96
C LYS A 108 4.01 -4.98 12.49
N GLY A 109 5.07 -4.80 11.74
CA GLY A 109 4.95 -4.69 10.30
C GLY A 109 6.18 -4.07 9.72
N THR A 110 6.33 -4.23 8.41
CA THR A 110 7.48 -3.74 7.70
C THR A 110 7.11 -3.18 6.35
N LEU A 111 7.89 -2.21 5.91
CA LEU A 111 7.84 -1.60 4.59
C LEU A 111 9.22 -1.73 3.95
N THR A 112 9.24 -2.12 2.69
CA THR A 112 10.40 -2.01 1.81
C THR A 112 10.01 -1.11 0.64
N VAL A 113 10.89 -0.18 0.28
CA VAL A 113 10.77 0.61 -0.95
C VAL A 113 11.95 0.29 -1.84
N ASP A 114 11.72 -0.03 -3.10
CA ASP A 114 12.80 -0.38 -4.04
C ASP A 114 13.55 0.87 -4.52
N GLN A 115 12.88 2.02 -4.45
CA GLN A 115 13.42 3.33 -4.82
C GLN A 115 12.94 4.38 -3.82
N LEU A 116 13.67 5.50 -3.71
CA LEU A 116 13.20 6.60 -2.87
C LEU A 116 11.91 7.19 -3.46
N PRO A 117 10.86 7.37 -2.66
CA PRO A 117 9.60 7.93 -3.15
C PRO A 117 9.73 9.44 -3.37
N THR A 118 10.27 9.82 -4.52
CA THR A 118 10.41 11.21 -4.97
C THR A 118 9.22 11.62 -5.83
N SER A 119 8.76 12.88 -5.70
CA SER A 119 7.64 13.37 -6.51
C SER A 119 7.88 13.16 -8.01
N GLY A 120 6.90 12.59 -8.70
CA GLY A 120 6.95 12.32 -10.14
C GLY A 120 7.60 11.00 -10.55
N SER A 121 8.32 10.30 -9.65
CA SER A 121 8.88 8.97 -9.95
C SER A 121 7.86 7.86 -9.68
N THR A 122 7.92 6.78 -10.46
CA THR A 122 7.27 5.52 -10.07
C THR A 122 8.08 4.86 -8.96
N VAL A 123 7.42 4.44 -7.88
CA VAL A 123 8.04 3.67 -6.81
C VAL A 123 7.35 2.32 -6.66
N THR A 124 8.14 1.29 -6.41
CA THR A 124 7.70 -0.05 -6.09
C THR A 124 8.13 -0.46 -4.69
N GLY A 125 7.45 -1.46 -4.14
CA GLY A 125 7.83 -2.08 -2.88
C GLY A 125 6.71 -2.93 -2.31
N ASP A 126 6.89 -3.33 -1.07
CA ASP A 126 5.97 -4.18 -0.33
C ASP A 126 5.82 -3.72 1.11
N PHE A 127 4.68 -4.05 1.70
CA PHE A 127 4.50 -3.92 3.13
C PHE A 127 3.74 -5.13 3.70
N SER A 128 3.91 -5.32 5.00
CA SER A 128 3.10 -6.24 5.81
C SER A 128 2.86 -5.60 7.17
N VAL A 129 1.66 -5.73 7.71
CA VAL A 129 1.28 -5.27 9.05
C VAL A 129 0.46 -6.32 9.76
N SER A 130 0.63 -6.36 11.07
CA SER A 130 -0.19 -7.10 12.02
C SER A 130 -0.82 -6.12 13.00
N PHE A 131 -2.14 -6.13 13.05
CA PHE A 131 -2.90 -5.25 13.92
C PHE A 131 -2.98 -5.83 15.32
N GLY A 132 -3.00 -4.94 16.31
CA GLY A 132 -3.29 -5.29 17.69
C GLY A 132 -4.77 -5.44 17.95
N GLU A 133 -5.11 -5.42 19.23
CA GLU A 133 -6.50 -5.37 19.66
C GLU A 133 -7.08 -3.95 19.54
N GLY A 134 -8.36 -3.86 19.22
CA GLY A 134 -9.13 -2.61 19.24
C GLY A 134 -9.77 -2.23 17.90
N GLY A 135 -10.49 -1.11 17.91
CA GLY A 135 -11.28 -0.65 16.76
C GLY A 135 -12.50 -1.55 16.48
N ASP A 136 -13.32 -1.12 15.51
CA ASP A 136 -14.54 -1.85 15.15
C ASP A 136 -14.28 -3.01 14.17
N VAL A 137 -13.14 -2.97 13.48
CA VAL A 137 -12.82 -3.86 12.37
C VAL A 137 -11.31 -4.10 12.32
N GLY A 138 -10.85 -5.33 12.06
CA GLY A 138 -9.43 -5.62 11.86
C GLY A 138 -8.63 -6.07 13.08
N SER A 139 -9.26 -6.20 14.26
CA SER A 139 -8.60 -6.63 15.51
C SER A 139 -7.88 -7.97 15.34
N GLY A 140 -6.59 -8.02 15.67
CA GLY A 140 -5.76 -9.24 15.58
C GLY A 140 -5.51 -9.76 14.15
N ARG A 141 -5.90 -9.00 13.11
CA ARG A 141 -5.75 -9.41 11.71
C ARG A 141 -4.44 -8.91 11.10
N THR A 142 -4.15 -9.39 9.90
CA THR A 142 -2.97 -9.01 9.12
C THR A 142 -3.37 -8.41 7.78
N LEU A 143 -2.57 -7.49 7.29
CA LEU A 143 -2.69 -6.92 5.95
C LEU A 143 -1.30 -6.86 5.33
N PHE A 144 -1.17 -7.26 4.08
CA PHE A 144 0.06 -7.10 3.32
C PHE A 144 -0.28 -6.76 1.87
N GLY A 145 0.67 -6.14 1.19
CA GLY A 145 0.47 -5.75 -0.19
C GLY A 145 1.78 -5.38 -0.84
N ASN A 146 1.79 -5.43 -2.16
CA ASN A 146 2.81 -4.80 -2.97
C ASN A 146 2.21 -3.58 -3.68
N PHE A 147 3.07 -2.64 -4.01
CA PHE A 147 2.66 -1.36 -4.60
C PHE A 147 3.56 -1.01 -5.77
N SER A 148 2.96 -0.40 -6.78
CA SER A 148 3.64 0.23 -7.91
C SER A 148 2.80 1.40 -8.44
N ALA A 149 3.23 2.63 -8.19
CA ALA A 149 2.57 3.82 -8.72
C ALA A 149 3.51 5.03 -8.77
N LYS A 150 3.10 6.05 -9.54
CA LYS A 150 3.73 7.36 -9.54
C LYS A 150 3.48 8.06 -8.21
N VAL A 151 4.53 8.63 -7.64
CA VAL A 151 4.46 9.41 -6.40
C VAL A 151 3.93 10.81 -6.71
N GLU A 152 2.90 11.20 -5.98
CA GLU A 152 2.38 12.56 -5.95
C GLU A 152 2.88 13.30 -4.70
N LEU A 153 3.05 14.61 -4.83
CA LEU A 153 3.27 15.45 -3.65
C LEU A 153 1.95 15.55 -2.88
N ALA A 154 1.98 15.23 -1.59
CA ALA A 154 0.84 15.54 -0.73
C ALA A 154 0.71 17.08 -0.60
N PRO A 155 -0.52 17.61 -0.59
CA PRO A 155 -0.74 19.05 -0.39
C PRO A 155 -0.23 19.54 0.98
#